data_AF-A0A952DB68-F1
#
_entry.id   AF-A0A952DB68-F1
#
_cell.length_a   1.000
_cell.length_b   1.000
_cell.length_c   1.000
_cell.angle_alpha   90.00
_cell.angle_beta   90.00
_cell.angle_gamma   90.00
#
_symmetry.space_group_name_H-M   'P 1'
#
loop_
_entity.id
_entity.type
_entity.pdbx_description
1 polymer ?
#
loop_
_entity_poly.entity_id
_entity_poly.type
_entity_poly.pdbx_seq_one_letter_code
_entity_poly.pdbx_strand_id
1 'polypeptide(L)'
;MTGPPAEGRPTDAEFAVLGEFGVIARIIDRLGDAAARDIVVPPGDDAAAWAVPPGLVIATTDAATEGHHWRRDTMSLTDAGWRAVAACVSDL
;
A
#
# COMPACT_ATOMS: atom_id res chain seq x y z
N MET A 1 9.53 -28.06 -9.94
CA MET A 1 8.39 -27.12 -10.07
C MET A 1 8.98 -25.77 -10.46
N THR A 2 9.12 -25.52 -11.76
CA THR A 2 9.66 -24.26 -12.29
C THR A 2 8.60 -23.19 -12.12
N GLY A 3 8.89 -22.11 -11.39
CA GLY A 3 7.99 -20.97 -11.26
C GLY A 3 7.64 -20.39 -12.64
N PRO A 4 6.54 -19.62 -12.74
CA PRO A 4 6.21 -18.94 -13.98
C PRO A 4 7.39 -18.06 -14.44
N PRO A 5 7.60 -17.90 -15.76
CA PRO A 5 8.65 -17.03 -16.27
C PRO A 5 8.49 -15.63 -15.67
N ALA A 6 9.61 -15.01 -15.30
CA ALA A 6 9.61 -13.64 -14.79
C ALA A 6 9.13 -12.71 -15.92
N GLU A 7 7.86 -12.32 -15.89
CA GLU A 7 7.35 -11.23 -16.71
C GLU A 7 8.23 -10.00 -16.48
N GLY A 8 8.62 -9.33 -17.57
CA GLY A 8 9.43 -8.11 -17.50
C GLY A 8 8.78 -7.08 -16.58
N ARG A 9 9.61 -6.34 -15.84
CA ARG A 9 9.11 -5.26 -14.96
C ARG A 9 8.27 -4.28 -15.80
N PRO A 10 7.04 -3.93 -15.38
CA PRO A 10 6.25 -2.97 -16.13
C PRO A 10 6.97 -1.63 -16.23
N THR A 11 6.81 -0.97 -17.38
CA THR A 11 7.36 0.35 -17.68
C THR A 11 6.51 1.46 -17.08
N ASP A 12 7.10 2.66 -16.93
CA ASP A 12 6.38 3.84 -16.42
C ASP A 12 5.19 4.22 -17.32
N ALA A 13 5.30 4.00 -18.64
CA ALA A 13 4.21 4.24 -19.58
C ALA A 13 3.03 3.28 -19.35
N GLU A 14 3.30 2.01 -19.05
CA GLU A 14 2.26 1.03 -18.71
C GLU A 14 1.58 1.38 -17.39
N PHE A 15 2.33 1.81 -16.38
CA PHE A 15 1.75 2.30 -15.12
C PHE A 15 0.90 3.55 -15.31
N ALA A 16 1.35 4.49 -16.15
CA ALA A 16 0.61 5.72 -16.44
C ALA A 16 -0.75 5.43 -17.12
N VAL A 17 -0.80 4.44 -18.01
CA VAL A 17 -2.05 4.01 -18.68
C VAL A 17 -2.97 3.27 -17.70
N LEU A 18 -2.42 2.40 -16.86
CA LEU A 18 -3.20 1.60 -15.92
C LEU A 18 -3.78 2.44 -14.77
N GLY A 19 -3.03 3.45 -14.33
CA GLY A 19 -3.37 4.26 -13.16
C GLY A 19 -3.30 3.48 -11.84
N GLU A 20 -3.44 4.19 -10.73
CA GLU A 20 -3.32 3.63 -9.39
C GLU A 20 -4.34 2.52 -9.12
N PHE A 21 -5.64 2.79 -9.36
CA PHE A 21 -6.70 1.81 -9.12
C PHE A 21 -6.57 0.56 -9.99
N GLY A 22 -6.06 0.70 -11.22
CA GLY A 22 -5.80 -0.46 -12.09
C GLY A 22 -4.65 -1.33 -11.59
N VAL A 23 -3.61 -0.71 -11.01
CA VAL A 23 -2.52 -1.44 -10.35
C VAL A 23 -3.03 -2.16 -9.11
N ILE A 24 -3.83 -1.50 -8.27
CA ILE A 24 -4.45 -2.11 -7.08
C ILE A 24 -5.28 -3.33 -7.47
N ALA A 25 -6.16 -3.20 -8.48
CA ALA A 25 -6.96 -4.32 -8.99
C ALA A 25 -6.08 -5.49 -9.43
N ARG A 26 -5.00 -5.23 -10.19
CA ARG A 26 -4.05 -6.27 -10.62
C ARG A 26 -3.36 -6.97 -9.45
N ILE A 27 -3.04 -6.25 -8.37
CA ILE A 27 -2.46 -6.83 -7.15
C ILE A 27 -3.46 -7.75 -6.47
N ILE A 28 -4.71 -7.29 -6.28
CA ILE A 28 -5.79 -8.06 -5.67
C ILE A 28 -6.04 -9.36 -6.45
N ASP A 29 -6.19 -9.25 -7.78
CA ASP A 29 -6.39 -10.40 -8.67
C ASP A 29 -5.26 -11.42 -8.57
N ARG A 30 -4.01 -10.95 -8.38
CA ARG A 30 -2.84 -11.82 -8.29
C ARG A 30 -2.69 -12.49 -6.92
N LEU A 31 -3.17 -11.86 -5.85
CA LEU A 31 -3.20 -12.46 -4.50
C LEU A 31 -4.29 -13.54 -4.40
N GLY A 32 -5.45 -13.30 -5.01
CA GLY A 32 -6.57 -14.23 -5.09
C GLY A 32 -7.24 -14.56 -3.74
N ASP A 33 -8.29 -15.37 -3.79
CA ASP A 33 -9.19 -15.62 -2.64
C ASP A 33 -8.50 -16.26 -1.43
N ALA A 34 -7.39 -16.98 -1.63
CA ALA A 34 -6.67 -17.61 -0.54
C ALA A 34 -6.05 -16.58 0.42
N ALA A 35 -5.59 -15.44 -0.09
CA ALA A 35 -5.05 -14.35 0.71
C ALA A 35 -6.15 -13.59 1.49
N ALA A 36 -7.41 -13.72 1.07
CA ALA A 36 -8.54 -13.00 1.65
C ALA A 36 -9.23 -13.74 2.82
N ARG A 37 -8.85 -14.99 3.12
CA ARG A 37 -9.60 -15.88 4.04
C ARG A 37 -9.82 -15.30 5.44
N ASP A 38 -8.82 -14.59 5.97
CA ASP A 38 -8.86 -14.03 7.31
C ASP A 38 -9.09 -12.51 7.31
N ILE A 39 -9.24 -11.90 6.12
CA ILE A 39 -9.47 -10.46 5.96
C ILE A 39 -10.89 -10.12 6.39
N VAL A 40 -11.01 -9.17 7.31
CA VAL A 40 -12.29 -8.67 7.84
C VAL A 40 -12.74 -7.41 7.10
N VAL A 41 -11.79 -6.53 6.76
CA VAL A 41 -12.03 -5.33 5.95
C VAL A 41 -11.43 -5.54 4.56
N PRO A 42 -12.25 -5.64 3.49
CA PRO A 42 -11.77 -5.90 2.15
C PRO A 42 -10.94 -4.71 1.60
N PRO A 43 -10.14 -4.91 0.55
CA PRO A 43 -9.42 -3.81 -0.10
C PRO A 43 -10.34 -2.66 -0.52
N GLY A 44 -9.90 -1.42 -0.28
CA GLY A 44 -10.64 -0.21 -0.63
C GLY A 44 -11.11 0.63 0.57
N ASP A 45 -10.81 0.19 1.79
CA ASP A 45 -10.88 1.01 3.01
C ASP A 45 -9.49 1.63 3.33
N ASP A 46 -9.42 2.50 4.32
CA ASP A 46 -8.20 3.25 4.68
C ASP A 46 -7.12 2.35 5.34
N ALA A 47 -7.53 1.27 6.01
CA ALA A 47 -6.61 0.29 6.61
C ALA A 47 -7.10 -1.15 6.43
N ALA A 48 -6.15 -2.09 6.34
CA ALA A 48 -6.47 -3.51 6.32
C ALA A 48 -6.69 -4.02 7.75
N ALA A 49 -7.75 -4.80 7.95
CA ALA A 49 -7.98 -5.53 9.19
C ALA A 49 -8.18 -7.02 8.92
N TRP A 50 -7.52 -7.88 9.70
CA TRP A 50 -7.66 -9.33 9.60
C TRP A 50 -7.66 -10.01 10.96
N ALA A 51 -8.27 -11.19 11.02
CA ALA A 51 -8.40 -11.98 12.23
C ALA A 51 -7.07 -12.60 12.65
N VAL A 52 -6.66 -12.33 13.89
CA VAL A 52 -5.54 -13.01 14.56
C VAL A 52 -6.01 -13.34 15.97
N PRO A 53 -6.55 -14.54 16.21
CA PRO A 53 -7.13 -14.91 17.50
C PRO A 53 -6.20 -14.63 18.68
N PRO A 54 -6.69 -14.04 19.78
CA PRO A 54 -8.10 -13.77 20.10
C PRO A 54 -8.66 -12.42 19.59
N GLY A 55 -7.96 -11.71 18.70
CA GLY A 55 -8.34 -10.35 18.27
C GLY A 55 -8.18 -10.11 16.78
N LEU A 56 -8.00 -8.83 16.44
CA LEU A 56 -7.73 -8.36 15.08
C LEU A 56 -6.36 -7.67 15.06
N VAL A 57 -5.69 -7.74 13.92
CA VAL A 57 -4.62 -6.82 13.58
C VAL A 57 -5.16 -5.83 12.56
N ILE A 58 -4.86 -4.55 12.77
CA ILE A 58 -5.13 -3.47 11.83
C ILE A 58 -3.78 -2.93 11.37
N ALA A 59 -3.59 -2.79 10.06
CA ALA A 59 -2.39 -2.22 9.49
C ALA A 59 -2.69 -1.38 8.26
N THR A 60 -1.97 -0.27 8.15
CA THR A 60 -1.89 0.58 6.96
C THR A 60 -0.41 0.83 6.65
N THR A 61 -0.12 1.31 5.45
CA THR A 61 1.21 1.72 5.04
C THR A 61 1.15 2.86 4.03
N ASP A 62 1.98 3.87 4.25
CA ASP A 62 2.20 4.98 3.33
C ASP A 62 3.67 5.13 2.94
N ALA A 63 3.91 5.89 1.87
CA ALA A 63 5.24 6.31 1.47
C ALA A 63 5.33 7.85 1.40
N ALA A 64 6.29 8.44 2.11
CA ALA A 64 6.55 9.88 2.08
C ALA A 64 7.84 10.20 1.32
N THR A 65 7.69 10.68 0.09
CA THR A 65 8.81 11.07 -0.80
C THR A 65 9.10 12.57 -0.78
N GLU A 66 10.38 12.94 -0.85
CA GLU A 66 10.81 14.34 -0.98
C GLU A 66 10.34 14.92 -2.33
N GLY A 67 9.90 16.17 -2.34
CA GLY A 67 9.38 16.86 -3.53
C GLY A 67 7.88 16.71 -3.76
N HIS A 68 7.24 15.67 -3.17
CA HIS A 68 5.80 15.45 -3.25
C HIS A 68 5.12 15.65 -1.88
N HIS A 69 5.63 14.98 -0.85
CA HIS A 69 5.02 14.97 0.48
C HIS A 69 5.68 15.95 1.44
N TRP A 70 7.00 16.16 1.28
CA TRP A 70 7.80 17.06 2.10
C TRP A 70 8.94 17.65 1.28
N ARG A 71 9.50 18.79 1.71
CA ARG A 71 10.67 19.43 1.10
C ARG A 71 11.53 20.10 2.16
N ARG A 72 12.86 19.97 2.06
CA ARG A 72 13.83 20.53 3.05
C ARG A 72 13.79 22.05 3.22
N ASP A 73 13.28 22.79 2.24
CA ASP A 73 13.12 24.24 2.31
C ASP A 73 11.88 24.67 3.12
N THR A 74 10.94 23.74 3.35
CA THR A 74 9.68 24.00 4.08
C THR A 74 9.55 23.22 5.39
N MET A 75 10.29 22.12 5.54
CA MET A 75 10.17 21.19 6.68
C MET A 75 11.55 20.68 7.10
N SER A 76 11.78 20.58 8.41
CA SER A 76 12.91 19.81 8.92
C SER A 76 12.68 18.31 8.69
N LEU A 77 13.74 17.49 8.80
CA LEU A 77 13.58 16.03 8.73
C LEU A 77 12.73 15.47 9.88
N THR A 78 12.77 16.13 11.04
CA THR A 78 11.91 15.77 12.17
C THR A 78 10.44 16.02 11.85
N ASP A 79 10.11 17.16 11.22
CA ASP A 79 8.73 17.47 10.80
C ASP A 79 8.26 16.50 9.72
N ALA A 80 9.13 16.17 8.76
CA ALA A 80 8.83 15.18 7.74
C ALA A 80 8.56 13.79 8.35
N GLY A 81 9.33 13.38 9.37
CA GLY A 81 9.10 12.15 10.12
C GLY A 81 7.77 12.16 10.88
N TRP A 82 7.46 13.26 11.57
CA TRP A 82 6.15 13.42 12.24
C TRP A 82 5.00 13.34 11.26
N ARG A 83 5.10 14.01 10.12
CA ARG A 83 4.07 13.97 9.08
C ARG A 83 3.88 12.56 8.52
N ALA A 84 4.96 11.82 8.28
CA ALA A 84 4.88 10.46 7.78
C ALA A 84 4.16 9.52 8.76
N VAL A 85 4.46 9.62 10.06
CA VAL A 85 3.74 8.86 11.09
C VAL A 85 2.29 9.30 11.20
N ALA A 86 2.02 10.60 11.15
CA ALA A 86 0.68 11.16 11.25
C ALA A 86 -0.23 10.72 10.09
N ALA A 87 0.32 10.56 8.88
CA ALA A 87 -0.42 10.02 7.73
C ALA A 87 -0.87 8.57 7.99
N CYS A 88 0.06 7.66 8.29
CA CYS A 88 -0.32 6.27 8.60
C CYS A 88 -1.29 6.18 9.80
N VAL A 89 -1.13 7.01 10.83
CA VAL A 89 -2.01 6.98 12.00
C VAL A 89 -3.40 7.54 11.69
N SER A 90 -3.55 8.45 10.71
CA SER A 90 -4.87 8.98 10.36
C SER A 90 -5.78 7.96 9.68
N ASP A 91 -5.20 6.91 9.10
CA ASP A 91 -5.93 5.82 8.44
C ASP A 91 -6.44 4.75 9.43
N LEU A 92 -5.93 4.75 10.67
CA LEU A 92 -6.30 3.79 11.73
C LEU A 92 -7.51 4.26 12.54
#